data_AF-A0A7L4JG37-F1
#
_entry.id   AF-A0A7L4JG37-F1
#
_cell.length_a   1.000
_cell.length_b   1.000
_cell.length_c   1.000
_cell.angle_alpha   90.00
_cell.angle_beta   90.00
_cell.angle_gamma   90.00
#
_symmetry.space_group_name_H-M   'P 1'
#
loop_
_entity.id
_entity.type
_entity.pdbx_description
1 polymer ?
#
loop_
_entity_poly.entity_id
_entity_poly.type
_entity_poly.pdbx_seq_one_letter_code
_entity_poly.pdbx_strand_id
1 'polypeptide(L)'
;PSESGFTTDVLALYDWAKARSGNSSILFWGHSLGTGIATNAARKLQEERGVQVGAVVLESPYTNIRDAGANIHITKIYRQFPGFEYLILDSMARAGMFFPSDENVKVLRCPLLILHAEDDGVLPPKLGRKV
;
A
#
# COMPACT_ATOMS: atom_id res chain seq x y z
N PRO A 1 2.71 -0.64 15.26
CA PRO A 1 3.19 -0.40 13.88
C PRO A 1 2.66 0.98 13.42
N SER A 2 3.43 1.74 12.63
CA SER A 2 3.01 3.03 12.09
C SER A 2 3.34 3.11 10.59
N GLU A 3 2.63 3.95 9.85
CA GLU A 3 2.87 4.14 8.41
C GLU A 3 4.29 4.65 8.12
N SER A 4 4.77 5.60 8.92
CA SER A 4 6.14 6.09 8.84
C SER A 4 7.18 5.01 9.20
N GLY A 5 6.86 4.15 10.17
CA GLY A 5 7.70 3.02 10.55
C GLY A 5 7.86 2.03 9.40
N PHE A 6 6.75 1.57 8.82
CA PHE A 6 6.77 0.68 7.65
C PHE A 6 7.56 1.27 6.49
N THR A 7 7.35 2.57 6.21
CA THR A 7 8.09 3.25 5.16
C THR A 7 9.59 3.27 5.45
N THR A 8 9.98 3.58 6.69
CA THR A 8 11.39 3.59 7.13
C THR A 8 12.03 2.21 7.01
N ASP A 9 11.30 1.16 7.40
CA ASP A 9 11.77 -0.23 7.31
C ASP A 9 12.02 -0.63 5.85
N VAL A 10 11.12 -0.27 4.92
CA VAL A 10 11.30 -0.54 3.48
C VAL A 10 12.46 0.25 2.90
N LEU A 11 12.67 1.50 3.32
CA LEU A 11 13.83 2.29 2.87
C LEU A 11 15.15 1.66 3.32
N ALA A 12 15.22 1.18 4.57
CA ALA A 12 16.38 0.44 5.07
C ALA A 12 16.61 -0.87 4.28
N LEU A 13 15.54 -1.60 3.97
CA LEU A 13 15.62 -2.80 3.15
C LEU A 13 16.06 -2.51 1.71
N TYR A 14 15.58 -1.41 1.13
CA TYR A 14 16.01 -0.94 -0.18
C TYR A 14 17.52 -0.65 -0.20
N ASP A 15 18.02 0.10 0.78
CA ASP A 15 19.45 0.42 0.88
C ASP A 15 20.30 -0.86 1.04
N TRP A 16 19.84 -1.79 1.89
CA TRP A 16 20.48 -3.08 2.09
C TRP A 16 20.52 -3.92 0.80
N ALA A 17 19.42 -3.97 0.06
CA ALA A 17 19.31 -4.72 -1.19
C ALA A 17 20.13 -4.05 -2.30
N LYS A 18 20.10 -2.71 -2.40
CA LYS A 18 20.78 -1.98 -3.48
C LYS A 18 22.28 -2.18 -3.41
N ALA A 19 22.86 -2.13 -2.20
CA ALA A 19 24.26 -2.41 -1.94
C ALA A 19 24.73 -3.82 -2.38
N ARG A 20 23.79 -4.77 -2.56
CA ARG A 20 24.06 -6.17 -2.92
C ARG A 20 23.59 -6.56 -4.31
N SER A 21 22.89 -5.67 -5.00
CA SER A 21 22.26 -5.94 -6.30
C SER A 21 23.11 -5.54 -7.51
N GLY A 22 24.24 -4.86 -7.28
CA GLY A 22 25.09 -4.30 -8.34
C GLY A 22 24.28 -3.36 -9.25
N ASN A 23 24.36 -3.62 -10.56
CA ASN A 23 23.63 -2.86 -11.58
C ASN A 23 22.16 -3.29 -11.76
N SER A 24 21.69 -4.27 -11.00
CA SER A 24 20.30 -4.73 -11.10
C SER A 24 19.34 -3.66 -10.58
N SER A 25 18.16 -3.60 -11.21
CA SER A 25 17.03 -2.80 -10.74
C SER A 25 16.33 -3.50 -9.57
N ILE A 26 15.85 -2.71 -8.61
CA ILE A 26 15.00 -3.19 -7.52
C ILE A 26 13.56 -2.90 -7.87
N LEU A 27 12.70 -3.91 -7.71
CA LEU A 27 11.26 -3.79 -7.90
C LEU A 27 10.59 -3.84 -6.53
N PHE A 28 9.54 -3.06 -6.35
CA PHE A 28 8.69 -3.17 -5.17
C PHE A 28 7.44 -3.96 -5.52
N TRP A 29 7.17 -5.02 -4.76
CA TRP A 29 5.93 -5.78 -4.85
C TRP A 29 5.20 -5.66 -3.53
N GLY A 30 4.01 -5.06 -3.57
CA GLY A 30 3.10 -5.01 -2.44
C GLY A 30 1.86 -5.86 -2.68
N HIS A 31 1.44 -6.63 -1.68
CA HIS A 31 0.15 -7.34 -1.68
C HIS A 31 -0.74 -6.82 -0.55
N SER A 32 -2.00 -6.51 -0.88
CA SER A 32 -3.00 -6.02 0.08
C SER A 32 -2.45 -4.78 0.81
N LEU A 33 -2.37 -4.76 2.15
CA LEU A 33 -1.74 -3.66 2.92
C LEU A 33 -0.35 -3.26 2.38
N GLY A 34 0.40 -4.24 1.86
CA GLY A 34 1.71 -4.03 1.24
C GLY A 34 1.68 -3.11 0.02
N THR A 35 0.56 -2.97 -0.69
CA THR A 35 0.45 -2.05 -1.85
C THR A 35 0.58 -0.59 -1.41
N GLY A 36 -0.05 -0.25 -0.29
CA GLY A 36 0.08 1.07 0.34
C GLY A 36 1.50 1.35 0.83
N ILE A 37 2.12 0.36 1.47
CA ILE A 37 3.51 0.46 1.94
C ILE A 37 4.48 0.61 0.76
N ALA A 38 4.32 -0.18 -0.29
CA ALA A 38 5.18 -0.16 -1.47
C ALA A 38 5.10 1.19 -2.20
N THR A 39 3.89 1.72 -2.42
CA THR A 39 3.72 3.01 -3.10
C THR A 39 4.26 4.18 -2.26
N ASN A 40 4.03 4.17 -0.94
CA ASN A 40 4.61 5.17 -0.02
C ASN A 40 6.14 5.18 -0.08
N ALA A 41 6.77 4.01 0.03
CA ALA A 41 8.22 3.90 0.00
C ALA A 41 8.81 4.31 -1.35
N ALA A 42 8.19 3.89 -2.46
CA ALA A 42 8.61 4.27 -3.80
C ALA A 42 8.52 5.79 -4.00
N ARG A 43 7.44 6.42 -3.53
CA ARG A 43 7.25 7.86 -3.59
C ARG A 43 8.30 8.59 -2.77
N LYS A 44 8.57 8.12 -1.54
CA LYS A 44 9.56 8.75 -0.66
C LYS A 44 10.98 8.66 -1.22
N LEU A 45 11.36 7.53 -1.83
CA LEU A 45 12.62 7.41 -2.58
C LEU A 45 12.69 8.42 -3.73
N GLN A 46 11.60 8.58 -4.46
CA GLN A 46 11.51 9.50 -5.59
C GLN A 46 11.65 10.97 -5.16
N GLU A 47 10.92 11.38 -4.12
CA GLU A 47 10.85 12.77 -3.67
C GLU A 47 12.10 13.18 -2.88
N GLU A 48 12.57 12.34 -1.95
CA GLU A 48 13.66 12.71 -1.04
C GLU A 48 15.05 12.43 -1.63
N ARG A 49 15.16 11.40 -2.48
CA ARG A 49 16.45 10.92 -2.99
C ARG A 49 16.58 11.04 -4.50
N GLY A 50 15.52 11.42 -5.21
CA GLY A 50 15.50 11.42 -6.69
C GLY A 50 15.64 10.03 -7.32
N VAL A 51 15.44 8.97 -6.53
CA VAL A 51 15.64 7.59 -6.95
C VAL A 51 14.32 7.00 -7.42
N GLN A 52 14.32 6.43 -8.62
CA GLN A 52 13.19 5.65 -9.14
C GLN A 52 13.48 4.16 -8.99
N VAL A 53 12.54 3.42 -8.42
CA VAL A 53 12.56 1.94 -8.45
C VAL A 53 12.29 1.44 -9.87
N GLY A 54 12.73 0.22 -10.17
CA GLY A 54 12.60 -0.34 -11.53
C GLY A 54 11.15 -0.57 -11.96
N ALA A 55 10.29 -0.94 -11.01
CA ALA A 55 8.83 -1.01 -11.17
C ALA A 55 8.17 -1.15 -9.79
N VAL A 56 6.87 -0.87 -9.75
CA VAL A 56 5.99 -1.18 -8.63
C VAL A 56 4.90 -2.16 -9.09
N VAL A 57 4.77 -3.28 -8.40
CA VAL A 57 3.73 -4.30 -8.60
C VAL A 57 2.77 -4.24 -7.43
N LEU A 58 1.49 -4.03 -7.73
CA LEU A 58 0.42 -3.91 -6.76
C LEU A 58 -0.55 -5.09 -6.93
N GLU A 59 -0.54 -6.01 -5.97
CA GLU A 59 -1.40 -7.18 -5.93
C GLU A 59 -2.57 -6.97 -4.96
N SER A 60 -3.79 -7.15 -5.44
CA SER A 60 -5.04 -6.85 -4.74
C SER A 60 -5.01 -5.48 -4.04
N PRO A 61 -4.75 -4.37 -4.76
CA PRO A 61 -4.63 -3.07 -4.14
C PRO A 61 -5.97 -2.46 -3.74
N TYR A 62 -5.86 -1.44 -2.90
CA TYR A 62 -6.94 -0.57 -2.49
C TYR A 62 -6.48 0.89 -2.59
N THR A 63 -7.42 1.82 -2.66
CA THR A 63 -7.14 3.26 -2.79
C THR A 63 -6.51 3.80 -1.50
N ASN A 64 -7.21 3.69 -0.37
CA ASN A 64 -6.73 4.04 0.96
C ASN A 64 -7.33 3.12 2.04
N ILE A 65 -6.79 3.16 3.27
CA ILE A 65 -7.21 2.26 4.35
C ILE A 65 -8.72 2.35 4.64
N ARG A 66 -9.32 3.54 4.42
CA ARG A 66 -10.72 3.82 4.73
C ARG A 66 -11.64 3.18 3.70
N ASP A 67 -11.27 3.25 2.42
CA ASP A 67 -12.00 2.58 1.34
C ASP A 67 -11.86 1.05 1.44
N ALA A 68 -10.67 0.56 1.81
CA ALA A 68 -10.49 -0.86 2.14
C ALA A 68 -11.42 -1.29 3.28
N GLY A 69 -11.36 -0.57 4.41
CA GLY A 69 -12.20 -0.81 5.58
C GLY A 69 -13.70 -0.82 5.30
N ALA A 70 -14.17 0.05 4.41
CA ALA A 70 -15.58 0.13 4.03
C ALA A 70 -16.04 -1.04 3.13
N ASN A 71 -15.12 -1.72 2.44
CA ASN A 71 -15.45 -2.70 1.40
C ASN A 71 -15.10 -4.15 1.74
N ILE A 72 -14.21 -4.39 2.71
CA ILE A 72 -13.83 -5.76 3.13
C ILE A 72 -15.03 -6.49 3.73
N HIS A 73 -15.23 -7.77 3.39
CA HIS A 73 -16.36 -8.57 3.90
C HIS A 73 -16.32 -8.77 5.42
N ILE A 74 -15.13 -8.97 5.98
CA ILE A 74 -14.96 -9.17 7.43
C ILE A 74 -15.46 -7.96 8.22
N THR A 75 -15.20 -6.73 7.75
CA THR A 75 -15.67 -5.52 8.43
C THR A 75 -17.19 -5.38 8.37
N LYS A 76 -17.86 -5.91 7.32
CA LYS A 76 -19.33 -5.94 7.24
C LYS A 76 -19.95 -6.87 8.28
N ILE A 77 -19.34 -8.02 8.55
CA ILE A 77 -19.79 -8.97 9.58
C ILE A 77 -19.65 -8.31 10.96
N TYR A 78 -18.50 -7.69 11.22
CA TYR A 78 -18.23 -7.08 12.52
C TYR A 78 -18.88 -5.71 12.74
N ARG A 79 -19.38 -5.02 11.70
CA ARG A 79 -20.18 -3.78 11.79
C ARG A 79 -21.44 -3.92 12.64
N GLN A 80 -21.94 -5.14 12.82
CA GLN A 80 -23.10 -5.41 13.68
C GLN A 80 -22.77 -5.30 15.17
N PHE A 81 -21.48 -5.33 15.55
CA PHE A 81 -21.06 -5.13 16.92
C PHE A 81 -20.90 -3.63 17.24
N PRO A 82 -21.52 -3.12 18.32
CA PRO A 82 -21.36 -1.72 18.71
C PRO A 82 -19.89 -1.41 19.00
N GLY A 83 -19.36 -0.36 18.36
CA GLY A 83 -17.98 0.11 18.54
C GLY A 83 -16.94 -0.44 17.56
N PHE A 84 -17.29 -1.33 16.62
CA PHE A 84 -16.31 -1.90 15.68
C PHE A 84 -15.70 -0.87 14.70
N GLU A 85 -16.51 0.04 14.15
CA GLU A 85 -15.99 1.13 13.30
C GLU A 85 -15.01 2.03 14.07
N TYR A 86 -15.30 2.27 15.35
CA TYR A 86 -14.46 3.03 16.27
C TYR A 86 -13.15 2.30 16.63
N LEU A 87 -13.17 0.97 16.78
CA LEU A 87 -12.04 0.22 17.31
C LEU A 87 -10.96 -0.08 16.27
N ILE A 88 -11.33 -0.33 15.01
CA ILE A 88 -10.37 -0.68 13.95
C ILE A 88 -10.11 0.52 13.04
N LEU A 89 -11.14 1.04 12.37
CA LEU A 89 -10.96 2.07 11.34
C LEU A 89 -10.57 3.42 11.93
N ASP A 90 -11.24 3.86 12.99
CA ASP A 90 -10.88 5.11 13.66
C ASP A 90 -9.54 4.99 14.40
N SER A 91 -9.17 3.83 14.93
CA SER A 91 -7.84 3.61 15.52
C SER A 91 -6.73 3.70 14.48
N MET A 92 -6.92 3.14 13.28
CA MET A 92 -5.93 3.24 12.19
C MET A 92 -5.82 4.68 11.68
N ALA A 93 -6.96 5.38 11.52
CA ALA A 93 -6.98 6.78 11.14
C ALA A 93 -6.31 7.68 12.21
N ARG A 94 -6.59 7.46 13.50
CA ARG A 94 -5.95 8.17 14.62
C ARG A 94 -4.46 7.87 14.74
N ALA A 95 -4.04 6.67 14.34
CA ALA A 95 -2.63 6.28 14.25
C ALA A 95 -1.93 6.84 13.00
N GLY A 96 -2.63 7.62 12.17
CA GLY A 96 -2.07 8.22 10.96
C GLY A 96 -1.73 7.22 9.85
N MET A 97 -2.41 6.06 9.83
CA MET A 97 -2.20 5.01 8.83
C MET A 97 -3.21 5.15 7.70
N PHE A 98 -2.95 6.05 6.75
CA PHE A 98 -3.83 6.34 5.62
C PHE A 98 -3.49 5.53 4.37
N PHE A 99 -2.20 5.30 4.10
CA PHE A 99 -1.67 4.61 2.92
C PHE A 99 -2.37 5.02 1.61
N PRO A 100 -2.17 6.27 1.14
CA PRO A 100 -2.87 6.84 0.00
C PRO A 100 -2.32 6.32 -1.34
N SER A 101 -2.58 5.04 -1.63
CA SER A 101 -2.06 4.36 -2.82
C SER A 101 -2.50 5.05 -4.10
N ASP A 102 -3.75 5.49 -4.17
CA ASP A 102 -4.36 6.23 -5.29
C ASP A 102 -3.68 7.57 -5.58
N GLU A 103 -3.27 8.31 -4.54
CA GLU A 103 -2.52 9.57 -4.73
C GLU A 103 -1.06 9.30 -5.07
N ASN A 104 -0.46 8.28 -4.46
CA ASN A 104 0.94 7.94 -4.73
C ASN A 104 1.15 7.48 -6.17
N VAL A 105 0.29 6.62 -6.71
CA VAL A 105 0.43 6.11 -8.09
C VAL A 105 0.34 7.22 -9.14
N LYS A 106 -0.38 8.32 -8.86
CA LYS A 106 -0.47 9.47 -9.77
C LYS A 106 0.85 10.22 -9.93
N VAL A 107 1.73 10.16 -8.93
CA VAL A 107 3.01 10.90 -8.92
C VAL A 107 4.22 10.00 -9.17
N LEU A 108 4.08 8.68 -9.04
CA LEU A 108 5.14 7.72 -9.32
C LEU A 108 5.49 7.72 -10.81
N ARG A 109 6.78 7.84 -11.10
CA ARG A 109 7.30 7.86 -12.49
C ARG A 109 7.78 6.50 -12.99
N CYS A 110 7.93 5.52 -12.09
CA CYS A 110 8.34 4.17 -12.45
C CYS A 110 7.19 3.39 -13.11
N PRO A 111 7.50 2.35 -13.92
CA PRO A 111 6.49 1.41 -14.41
C PRO A 111 5.62 0.83 -13.29
N LEU A 112 4.32 0.74 -13.53
CA LEU A 112 3.31 0.25 -12.59
C LEU A 112 2.59 -0.97 -13.18
N LEU A 113 2.47 -2.04 -12.39
CA LEU A 113 1.64 -3.21 -12.72
C LEU A 113 0.61 -3.41 -11.61
N ILE A 114 -0.68 -3.45 -11.97
CA ILE A 114 -1.78 -3.71 -11.04
C ILE A 114 -2.37 -5.08 -11.35
N LEU A 115 -2.45 -5.94 -10.35
CA LEU A 115 -3.00 -7.29 -10.41
C LEU A 115 -4.15 -7.39 -9.40
N HIS A 116 -5.34 -7.79 -9.83
CA HIS A 116 -6.47 -8.03 -8.94
C HIS A 116 -7.28 -9.22 -9.46
N ALA A 117 -7.41 -10.28 -8.65
CA ALA A 117 -8.21 -11.45 -9.00
C ALA A 117 -9.71 -11.15 -8.96
N GLU A 118 -10.48 -11.60 -9.96
CA GLU A 118 -11.92 -11.35 -10.02
C GLU A 118 -12.70 -12.01 -8.87
N ASP A 119 -12.15 -13.11 -8.34
CA ASP A 119 -12.68 -13.93 -7.26
C ASP A 119 -12.07 -13.61 -5.88
N ASP A 120 -11.42 -12.44 -5.72
CA ASP A 120 -10.90 -11.99 -4.43
C ASP A 120 -12.05 -11.80 -3.40
N GLY A 121 -12.12 -12.72 -2.45
CA GLY A 121 -13.12 -12.73 -1.38
C GLY A 121 -12.90 -11.67 -0.29
N VAL A 122 -11.72 -11.04 -0.25
CA VAL A 122 -11.34 -10.06 0.76
C VAL A 122 -11.56 -8.64 0.25
N LEU A 123 -10.95 -8.28 -0.87
CA LEU A 123 -11.04 -6.96 -1.48
C LEU A 123 -11.73 -7.04 -2.84
N PRO A 124 -12.83 -6.29 -3.06
CA PRO A 124 -13.53 -6.36 -4.33
C PRO A 124 -12.67 -5.75 -5.46
N PRO A 125 -12.63 -6.35 -6.67
CA PRO A 125 -11.81 -5.89 -7.82
C PRO A 125 -12.02 -4.44 -8.23
N LYS A 126 -13.19 -3.87 -7.92
CA LYS A 126 -13.50 -2.46 -8.16
C LYS A 126 -12.53 -1.50 -7.45
N LEU A 127 -11.87 -1.93 -6.36
CA LEU A 127 -10.88 -1.11 -5.67
C LEU A 127 -9.59 -1.06 -6.46
N GLY A 128 -9.09 -2.19 -6.96
CA GLY A 128 -7.91 -2.22 -7.80
C GLY A 128 -8.08 -1.43 -9.11
N ARG A 129 -9.30 -1.39 -9.68
CA ARG A 129 -9.61 -0.56 -10.87
C ARG A 129 -9.64 0.95 -10.61
N LYS A 130 -9.72 1.37 -9.34
CA LYS A 130 -9.76 2.79 -8.95
C LYS A 130 -8.37 3.36 -8.63
N VAL A 131 -7.41 2.49 -8.38
CA VAL A 131 -5.99 2.82 -8.24
C VAL A 131 -5.43 3.13 -9.62
#